data_AF-A0A924Z5X9-F1
#
_entry.id   AF-A0A924Z5X9-F1
#
_cell.length_a   1.000
_cell.length_b   1.000
_cell.length_c   1.000
_cell.angle_alpha   90.00
_cell.angle_beta   90.00
_cell.angle_gamma   90.00
#
_symmetry.space_group_name_H-M   'P 1'
#
loop_
_entity.id
_entity.type
_entity.pdbx_description
1 polymer ?
#
loop_
_entity_poly.entity_id
_entity_poly.type
_entity_poly.pdbx_seq_one_letter_code
_entity_poly.pdbx_strand_id
1 'polypeptide(L)'
;MSVRRFNLSISLKSLGIGVSAIAVLSVSTLGVAVAESPRFKGTIAQSVSAPQKPPTYVPAAPPPLAPPLPSQRQQEDRSIGEDYRVSALQPDYQGNLWVGSWQGLAKINPNTGKILSRVAIPNRTIGALAQDKVGRIWVGTYEGLLRVDPRTNEVTAQNFLLPSNRVLSLLIDQRGYLWVGTDQGLALISPDQGLLMTTLKNLPGVSANALSLDADGQLWVGTLESLVQVNTASARVMNQISNIPGGVVQALTLDSRGSLWAGTLDGLLEVKTRSAQIQRSVT
;
A
#
# COMPACT_ATOMS: atom_id res chain seq x y z
N MET A 1 -35.68 -42.41 -33.68
CA MET A 1 -35.01 -41.20 -34.21
C MET A 1 -36.06 -40.14 -34.44
N SER A 2 -36.13 -39.11 -33.60
CA SER A 2 -36.96 -37.94 -33.91
C SER A 2 -36.35 -36.69 -33.28
N VAL A 3 -36.39 -35.62 -34.06
CA VAL A 3 -35.56 -34.42 -34.01
C VAL A 3 -36.19 -33.38 -33.08
N ARG A 4 -35.33 -32.72 -32.29
CA ARG A 4 -35.68 -31.58 -31.41
C ARG A 4 -36.19 -30.39 -32.24
N ARG A 5 -37.24 -29.72 -31.76
CA ARG A 5 -37.52 -28.30 -32.05
C ARG A 5 -37.62 -27.54 -30.72
N PHE A 6 -36.64 -26.68 -30.45
CA PHE A 6 -36.69 -25.68 -29.39
C PHE A 6 -37.08 -24.35 -30.03
N ASN A 7 -38.23 -23.79 -29.64
CA ASN A 7 -38.61 -22.42 -29.98
C ASN A 7 -37.99 -21.47 -28.94
N LEU A 8 -37.08 -20.60 -29.38
CA LEU A 8 -36.65 -19.41 -28.64
C LEU A 8 -37.67 -18.29 -28.90
N SER A 9 -38.27 -17.72 -27.85
CA SER A 9 -38.92 -16.41 -27.95
C SER A 9 -37.97 -15.33 -27.43
N ILE A 10 -37.51 -14.47 -28.32
CA ILE A 10 -36.72 -13.27 -28.01
C ILE A 10 -37.72 -12.14 -27.74
N SER A 11 -37.69 -11.57 -26.54
CA SER A 11 -38.43 -10.35 -26.20
C SER A 11 -37.51 -9.15 -26.38
N LEU A 12 -37.68 -8.40 -27.48
CA LEU A 12 -37.09 -7.06 -27.64
C LEU A 12 -37.81 -6.07 -26.72
N LYS A 13 -37.07 -5.36 -25.88
CA LYS A 13 -37.46 -4.03 -25.40
C LYS A 13 -36.38 -3.03 -25.78
N SER A 14 -36.78 -2.14 -26.69
CA SER A 14 -36.12 -0.89 -27.06
C SER A 14 -36.18 0.13 -25.92
N LEU A 15 -35.10 0.86 -25.68
CA LEU A 15 -35.01 2.28 -25.27
C LEU A 15 -33.50 2.56 -25.27
N GLY A 16 -32.94 3.43 -26.10
CA GLY A 16 -33.09 4.88 -26.04
C GLY A 16 -31.68 5.47 -26.01
N ILE A 17 -31.26 6.06 -27.13
CA ILE A 17 -29.92 6.57 -27.41
C ILE A 17 -29.64 7.80 -26.52
N GLY A 18 -28.58 7.76 -25.71
CA GLY A 18 -28.08 8.89 -24.93
C GLY A 18 -26.73 9.36 -25.49
N VAL A 19 -26.75 10.51 -26.15
CA VAL A 19 -25.62 11.16 -26.83
C VAL A 19 -24.71 11.86 -25.82
N SER A 20 -23.40 11.77 -26.07
CA SER A 20 -22.30 12.45 -25.40
C SER A 20 -22.53 13.95 -25.16
N ALA A 21 -22.36 14.38 -23.92
CA ALA A 21 -22.16 15.80 -23.58
C ALA A 21 -20.66 16.05 -23.38
N ILE A 22 -20.09 16.79 -24.34
CA ILE A 22 -18.74 17.34 -24.31
C ILE A 22 -18.78 18.58 -23.41
N ALA A 23 -17.99 18.59 -22.35
CA ALA A 23 -17.74 19.77 -21.53
C ALA A 23 -16.76 20.69 -22.26
N VAL A 24 -17.25 21.84 -22.73
CA VAL A 24 -16.42 22.95 -23.24
C VAL A 24 -16.20 23.91 -22.08
N LEU A 25 -14.96 23.99 -21.59
CA LEU A 25 -14.50 25.04 -20.68
C LEU A 25 -14.12 26.26 -21.51
N SER A 26 -14.94 27.30 -21.47
CA SER A 26 -14.65 28.62 -22.03
C SER A 26 -13.83 29.44 -21.03
N VAL A 27 -12.68 29.93 -21.50
CA VAL A 27 -11.87 30.96 -20.85
C VAL A 27 -12.52 32.32 -21.10
N SER A 28 -12.71 33.11 -20.04
CA SER A 28 -13.05 34.53 -20.18
C SER A 28 -12.36 35.36 -19.10
N THR A 29 -11.32 36.07 -19.53
CA THR A 29 -10.68 37.21 -18.88
C THR A 29 -11.53 38.47 -19.03
N LEU A 30 -11.82 39.15 -17.91
CA LEU A 30 -12.24 40.56 -17.79
C LEU A 30 -12.22 40.83 -16.27
N GLY A 31 -11.75 41.92 -15.71
CA GLY A 31 -11.38 43.25 -16.19
C GLY A 31 -11.44 44.13 -14.94
N VAL A 32 -10.41 44.94 -14.70
CA VAL A 32 -10.24 45.78 -13.51
C VAL A 32 -11.35 46.84 -13.45
N ALA A 33 -11.95 47.05 -12.29
CA ALA A 33 -12.75 48.24 -12.01
C ALA A 33 -12.48 48.75 -10.59
N VAL A 34 -11.89 49.94 -10.54
CA VAL A 34 -11.67 50.80 -9.37
C VAL A 34 -13.01 51.40 -8.96
N ALA A 35 -13.36 51.33 -7.68
CA ALA A 35 -14.54 52.01 -7.14
C ALA A 35 -14.08 53.18 -6.25
N GLU A 36 -14.53 54.38 -6.64
CA GLU A 36 -14.29 55.66 -5.99
C GLU A 36 -15.04 55.82 -4.66
N SER A 37 -14.40 56.53 -3.73
CA SER A 37 -14.90 56.85 -2.39
C SER A 37 -15.88 58.04 -2.39
N PRO A 38 -16.96 58.03 -1.58
CA PRO A 38 -17.78 59.21 -1.39
C PRO A 38 -17.16 60.19 -0.38
N ARG A 39 -17.17 61.47 -0.79
CA ARG A 39 -16.65 62.65 -0.08
C ARG A 39 -17.46 62.96 1.18
N PHE A 40 -16.78 63.09 2.33
CA PHE A 40 -17.32 63.74 3.53
C PHE A 40 -16.86 65.21 3.57
N LYS A 41 -17.82 66.15 3.52
CA LYS A 41 -17.60 67.56 3.81
C LYS A 41 -17.94 67.81 5.28
N GLY A 42 -16.96 68.21 6.07
CA GLY A 42 -17.16 68.67 7.44
C GLY A 42 -16.01 69.60 7.81
N THR A 43 -16.24 70.91 7.69
CA THR A 43 -15.30 71.95 8.11
C THR A 43 -15.46 72.19 9.61
N ILE A 44 -14.45 71.87 10.40
CA ILE A 44 -14.29 72.40 11.76
C ILE A 44 -12.95 73.13 11.77
N ALA A 45 -13.03 74.47 11.79
CA ALA A 45 -11.89 75.33 12.03
C ALA A 45 -11.53 75.27 13.52
N GLN A 46 -10.33 74.80 13.85
CA GLN A 46 -9.70 75.09 15.13
C GLN A 46 -8.24 75.47 14.92
N SER A 47 -7.90 76.56 15.60
CA SER A 47 -6.65 77.29 15.66
C SER A 47 -5.41 76.42 15.85
N VAL A 48 -4.39 76.63 15.02
CA VAL A 48 -3.07 76.02 15.17
C VAL A 48 -2.33 76.71 16.32
N SER A 49 -2.23 76.05 17.47
CA SER A 49 -1.29 76.44 18.54
C SER A 49 0.13 75.99 18.19
N ALA A 50 1.12 76.82 18.54
CA ALA A 50 2.55 76.58 18.29
C ALA A 50 3.05 75.18 18.73
N PRO A 51 4.08 74.62 18.07
CA PRO A 51 4.53 73.24 18.29
C PRO A 51 5.03 73.03 19.72
N GLN A 52 4.38 72.11 20.44
CA GLN A 52 4.90 71.61 21.71
C GLN A 52 6.18 70.80 21.44
N LYS A 53 7.22 71.05 22.24
CA LYS A 53 8.48 70.30 22.22
C LYS A 53 8.15 68.81 22.44
N PRO A 54 8.67 67.87 21.61
CA PRO A 54 8.36 66.46 21.79
C PRO A 54 8.82 65.99 23.18
N PRO A 55 8.06 65.10 23.85
CA PRO A 55 8.44 64.59 25.16
C PRO A 55 9.80 63.87 25.05
N THR A 56 10.70 64.20 25.97
CA THR A 56 11.98 63.52 26.11
C THR A 56 11.71 62.10 26.61
N TYR A 57 11.93 61.09 25.76
CA TYR A 57 11.80 59.69 26.16
C TYR A 57 13.02 59.29 27.01
N VAL A 58 12.78 58.93 28.27
CA VAL A 58 13.80 58.24 29.07
C VAL A 58 13.82 56.78 28.59
N PRO A 59 14.98 56.21 28.20
CA PRO A 59 15.03 54.80 27.81
C PRO A 59 14.51 53.94 28.96
N ALA A 60 13.37 53.29 28.77
CA ALA A 60 12.95 52.22 29.66
C ALA A 60 14.01 51.11 29.63
N ALA A 61 14.33 50.53 30.78
CA ALA A 61 15.20 49.36 30.84
C ALA A 61 14.69 48.30 29.85
N PRO A 62 15.58 47.61 29.10
CA PRO A 62 15.16 46.57 28.19
C PRO A 62 14.29 45.55 28.96
N PRO A 63 13.21 45.03 28.35
CA PRO A 63 12.39 44.02 28.99
C PRO A 63 13.29 42.87 29.46
N PRO A 64 13.00 42.28 30.63
CA PRO A 64 13.80 41.16 31.14
C PRO A 64 13.90 40.09 30.06
N LEU A 65 15.11 39.57 29.85
CA LEU A 65 15.36 38.48 28.92
C LEU A 65 14.29 37.40 29.13
N ALA A 66 13.61 37.01 28.07
CA ALA A 66 12.71 35.87 28.13
C ALA A 66 13.49 34.69 28.75
N PRO A 67 12.88 33.92 29.67
CA PRO A 67 13.55 32.74 30.20
C PRO A 67 14.03 31.89 29.02
N PRO A 68 15.26 31.36 29.06
CA PRO A 68 15.76 30.52 27.98
C PRO A 68 14.72 29.44 27.69
N LEU A 69 14.43 29.22 26.40
CA LEU A 69 13.60 28.10 25.96
C LEU A 69 14.08 26.87 26.73
N PRO A 70 13.18 26.06 27.33
CA PRO A 70 13.58 25.01 28.24
C PRO A 70 14.68 24.17 27.58
N SER A 71 15.90 24.27 28.10
CA SER A 71 17.10 23.55 27.66
C SER A 71 17.03 22.05 27.96
N GLN A 72 15.81 21.58 28.20
CA GLN A 72 15.41 20.24 28.54
C GLN A 72 14.00 20.05 27.95
N ARG A 73 13.92 19.92 26.62
CA ARG A 73 13.39 18.62 26.18
C ARG A 73 14.44 17.65 26.71
N GLN A 74 14.25 17.17 27.94
CA GLN A 74 14.70 15.85 28.28
C GLN A 74 14.17 15.01 27.11
N GLN A 75 15.06 14.74 26.14
CA GLN A 75 15.31 13.37 25.77
C GLN A 75 15.34 12.63 27.10
N GLU A 76 14.15 12.27 27.58
CA GLU A 76 14.00 10.98 28.20
C GLU A 76 14.68 10.08 27.18
N ASP A 77 15.93 9.74 27.47
CA ASP A 77 16.48 8.43 27.21
C ASP A 77 15.38 7.44 27.63
N ARG A 78 14.42 7.23 26.73
CA ARG A 78 13.66 5.99 26.72
C ARG A 78 14.71 4.96 26.36
N SER A 79 15.33 4.41 27.39
CA SER A 79 16.22 3.29 27.25
C SER A 79 15.47 2.19 26.52
N ILE A 80 16.07 1.79 25.40
CA ILE A 80 15.65 0.77 24.43
C ILE A 80 14.45 1.20 23.58
N GLY A 81 14.73 1.91 22.48
CA GLY A 81 13.81 2.01 21.35
C GLY A 81 13.54 0.61 20.81
N GLU A 82 12.44 -0.01 21.22
CA GLU A 82 11.97 -1.24 20.61
C GLU A 82 11.68 -0.95 19.13
N ASP A 83 12.35 -1.69 18.22
CA ASP A 83 12.19 -1.48 16.79
C ASP A 83 10.78 -1.93 16.36
N TYR A 84 9.88 -0.96 16.20
CA TYR A 84 8.50 -1.18 15.76
C TYR A 84 8.33 -1.10 14.24
N ARG A 85 9.41 -1.28 13.44
CA ARG A 85 9.32 -1.30 11.97
C ARG A 85 8.16 -2.20 11.52
N VAL A 86 7.19 -1.57 10.90
CA VAL A 86 6.06 -2.24 10.25
C VAL A 86 6.56 -2.74 8.90
N SER A 87 6.37 -4.02 8.67
CA SER A 87 6.84 -4.71 7.46
C SER A 87 5.70 -5.20 6.58
N ALA A 88 4.53 -5.46 7.17
CA ALA A 88 3.39 -6.03 6.45
C ALA A 88 2.06 -5.53 7.02
N LEU A 89 1.09 -5.35 6.13
CA LEU A 89 -0.27 -4.97 6.46
C LEU A 89 -1.24 -5.94 5.78
N GLN A 90 -2.22 -6.46 6.52
CA GLN A 90 -3.21 -7.38 5.99
C GLN A 90 -4.61 -7.04 6.53
N PRO A 91 -5.49 -6.45 5.71
CA PRO A 91 -6.90 -6.31 6.07
C PRO A 91 -7.52 -7.69 6.33
N ASP A 92 -8.42 -7.76 7.31
CA ASP A 92 -9.21 -8.96 7.55
C ASP A 92 -10.66 -8.82 7.08
N TYR A 93 -11.35 -9.95 6.95
CA TYR A 93 -12.79 -10.00 6.59
C TYR A 93 -13.72 -9.31 7.60
N GLN A 94 -13.23 -8.93 8.77
CA GLN A 94 -14.00 -8.24 9.81
C GLN A 94 -13.78 -6.71 9.75
N GLY A 95 -13.02 -6.21 8.78
CA GLY A 95 -12.72 -4.78 8.62
C GLY A 95 -11.63 -4.26 9.58
N ASN A 96 -10.88 -5.16 10.23
CA ASN A 96 -9.71 -4.80 11.01
C ASN A 96 -8.45 -4.91 10.15
N LEU A 97 -7.34 -4.40 10.68
CA LEU A 97 -6.04 -4.45 10.02
C LEU A 97 -5.06 -5.23 10.88
N TRP A 98 -4.50 -6.29 10.32
CA TRP A 98 -3.33 -6.96 10.88
C TRP A 98 -2.07 -6.21 10.48
N VAL A 99 -1.20 -5.99 11.46
CA VAL A 99 0.04 -5.25 11.33
C VAL A 99 1.17 -6.18 11.76
N GLY A 100 1.98 -6.58 10.79
CA GLY A 100 3.22 -7.30 11.02
C GLY A 100 4.34 -6.30 11.30
N SER A 101 5.05 -6.52 12.40
CA SER A 101 6.20 -5.70 12.79
C SER A 101 7.34 -6.58 13.26
N TRP A 102 8.49 -5.96 13.50
CA TRP A 102 9.65 -6.65 14.07
C TRP A 102 9.43 -7.11 15.53
N GLN A 103 8.44 -6.56 16.23
CA GLN A 103 8.02 -6.97 17.58
C GLN A 103 6.90 -8.02 17.57
N GLY A 104 6.43 -8.44 16.39
CA GLY A 104 5.36 -9.41 16.25
C GLY A 104 4.11 -8.82 15.61
N LEU A 105 2.98 -9.49 15.85
CA LEU A 105 1.75 -9.28 15.10
C LEU A 105 0.71 -8.56 15.97
N ALA A 106 0.13 -7.48 15.46
CA ALA A 106 -0.94 -6.75 16.12
C ALA A 106 -2.18 -6.70 15.23
N LYS A 107 -3.36 -6.69 15.85
CA LYS A 107 -4.64 -6.41 15.19
C LYS A 107 -5.11 -5.03 15.63
N ILE A 108 -5.43 -4.16 14.68
CA ILE A 108 -5.86 -2.79 14.96
C ILE A 108 -7.20 -2.49 14.29
N ASN A 109 -7.98 -1.58 14.86
CA ASN A 109 -9.10 -0.96 14.19
C ASN A 109 -8.54 0.17 13.27
N PRO A 110 -8.64 0.04 11.94
CA PRO A 110 -8.06 1.02 11.03
C PRO A 110 -8.73 2.39 11.10
N ASN A 111 -9.99 2.48 11.55
CA ASN A 111 -10.73 3.74 11.65
C ASN A 111 -10.35 4.55 12.90
N THR A 112 -9.98 3.88 14.00
CA THR A 112 -9.67 4.54 15.28
C THR A 112 -8.20 4.49 15.67
N GLY A 113 -7.40 3.64 15.02
CA GLY A 113 -6.01 3.37 15.39
C GLY A 113 -5.86 2.53 16.66
N LYS A 114 -6.96 2.10 17.31
CA LYS A 114 -6.89 1.33 18.55
C LYS A 114 -6.39 -0.09 18.28
N ILE A 115 -5.42 -0.53 19.07
CA ILE A 115 -4.96 -1.92 19.09
C ILE A 115 -6.03 -2.79 19.77
N LEU A 116 -6.51 -3.80 19.05
CA LEU A 116 -7.54 -4.73 19.48
C LEU A 116 -6.94 -5.96 20.15
N SER A 117 -5.85 -6.49 19.58
CA SER A 117 -5.10 -7.61 20.15
C SER A 117 -3.64 -7.55 19.72
N ARG A 118 -2.77 -8.22 20.49
CA ARG A 118 -1.37 -8.48 20.15
C ARG A 118 -1.13 -9.98 20.23
N VAL A 119 -0.46 -10.51 19.23
CA VAL A 119 -0.03 -11.91 19.15
C VAL A 119 1.49 -11.89 19.25
N ALA A 120 2.01 -12.41 20.35
CA ALA A 120 3.43 -12.48 20.59
C ALA A 120 4.05 -13.53 19.65
N ILE A 121 5.03 -13.11 18.86
CA ILE A 121 5.83 -13.99 18.01
C ILE A 121 7.30 -13.73 18.36
N PRO A 122 7.81 -14.32 19.46
CA PRO A 122 9.11 -13.97 20.00
C PRO A 122 10.23 -14.29 19.01
N ASN A 123 11.21 -13.38 18.93
CA ASN A 123 12.43 -13.51 18.12
C ASN A 123 12.21 -13.73 16.62
N ARG A 124 11.07 -13.29 16.06
CA ARG A 124 10.77 -13.45 14.63
C ARG A 124 10.38 -12.15 13.97
N THR A 125 11.20 -11.71 13.02
CA THR A 125 10.85 -10.64 12.10
C THR A 125 9.76 -11.12 11.15
N ILE A 126 8.60 -10.48 11.18
CA ILE A 126 7.52 -10.72 10.22
C ILE A 126 7.93 -10.06 8.90
N GLY A 127 7.94 -10.81 7.81
CA GLY A 127 8.20 -10.31 6.45
C GLY A 127 6.93 -10.15 5.62
N ALA A 128 5.93 -11.00 5.86
CA ALA A 128 4.72 -11.05 5.05
C ALA A 128 3.51 -11.55 5.83
N LEU A 129 2.32 -11.16 5.38
CA LEU A 129 1.04 -11.61 5.91
C LEU A 129 0.10 -11.98 4.76
N ALA A 130 -0.76 -12.97 4.98
CA ALA A 130 -1.88 -13.29 4.11
C ALA A 130 -3.04 -13.87 4.91
N GLN A 131 -4.29 -13.56 4.55
CA GLN A 131 -5.47 -14.20 5.14
C GLN A 131 -6.05 -15.24 4.17
N ASP A 132 -6.22 -16.47 4.65
CA ASP A 132 -6.88 -17.52 3.85
C ASP A 132 -8.40 -17.46 3.90
N LYS A 133 -9.05 -18.28 3.06
CA LYS A 133 -10.52 -18.28 2.87
C LYS A 133 -11.32 -18.57 4.14
N VAL A 134 -10.74 -19.26 5.12
CA VAL A 134 -11.41 -19.57 6.40
C VAL A 134 -11.06 -18.54 7.49
N GLY A 135 -10.26 -17.54 7.16
CA GLY A 135 -9.92 -16.40 8.00
C GLY A 135 -8.61 -16.54 8.77
N ARG A 136 -7.88 -17.67 8.64
CA ARG A 136 -6.59 -17.86 9.33
C ARG A 136 -5.56 -16.92 8.74
N ILE A 137 -4.68 -16.40 9.59
CA ILE A 137 -3.61 -15.49 9.16
C ILE A 137 -2.32 -16.30 9.00
N TRP A 138 -1.79 -16.31 7.79
CA TRP A 138 -0.47 -16.83 7.48
C TRP A 138 0.55 -15.72 7.69
N VAL A 139 1.63 -16.05 8.40
CA VAL A 139 2.69 -15.11 8.76
C VAL A 139 4.00 -15.68 8.26
N GLY A 140 4.61 -14.97 7.30
CA GLY A 140 5.93 -15.26 6.80
C GLY A 140 6.96 -14.59 7.69
N THR A 141 7.94 -15.36 8.16
CA THR A 141 9.05 -14.86 8.96
C THR A 141 10.39 -15.24 8.33
N TYR A 142 11.48 -14.71 8.86
CA TYR A 142 12.82 -15.10 8.41
C TYR A 142 13.21 -16.53 8.82
N GLU A 143 12.42 -17.15 9.70
CA GLU A 143 12.64 -18.50 10.21
C GLU A 143 11.62 -19.52 9.68
N GLY A 144 10.68 -19.10 8.84
CA GLY A 144 9.71 -19.99 8.21
C GLY A 144 8.31 -19.41 8.16
N LEU A 145 7.34 -20.31 8.12
CA LEU A 145 5.92 -19.99 7.98
C LEU A 145 5.18 -20.31 9.27
N LEU A 146 4.35 -19.39 9.72
CA LEU A 146 3.44 -19.56 10.86
C LEU A 146 2.00 -19.41 10.39
N ARG A 147 1.09 -20.02 11.15
CA ARG A 147 -0.35 -19.84 11.00
C ARG A 147 -0.93 -19.37 12.33
N VAL A 148 -1.76 -18.34 12.28
CA VAL A 148 -2.45 -17.77 13.44
C VAL A 148 -3.94 -17.96 13.27
N ASP A 149 -4.58 -18.55 14.28
CA ASP A 149 -6.04 -18.56 14.37
C ASP A 149 -6.50 -17.22 14.99
N PRO A 150 -7.21 -16.36 14.26
CA PRO A 150 -7.64 -15.05 14.77
C PRO A 150 -8.68 -15.14 15.89
N ARG A 151 -9.31 -16.29 16.13
CA ARG A 151 -10.29 -16.49 17.20
C ARG A 151 -9.64 -16.79 18.54
N THR A 152 -8.57 -17.58 18.53
CA THR A 152 -7.87 -18.02 19.75
C THR A 152 -6.54 -17.31 19.96
N ASN A 153 -6.03 -16.61 18.94
CA ASN A 153 -4.65 -16.11 18.84
C ASN A 153 -3.60 -17.22 18.94
N GLU A 154 -3.98 -18.48 18.70
CA GLU A 154 -3.05 -19.60 18.69
C GLU A 154 -2.12 -19.49 17.49
N VAL A 155 -0.81 -19.65 17.74
CA VAL A 155 0.23 -19.61 16.72
C VAL A 155 0.79 -21.01 16.52
N THR A 156 0.68 -21.53 15.29
CA THR A 156 1.20 -22.85 14.92
C THR A 156 2.29 -22.70 13.87
N ALA A 157 3.51 -23.19 14.17
CA ALA A 157 4.58 -23.28 13.18
C ALA A 157 4.23 -24.31 12.09
N GLN A 158 4.53 -23.97 10.84
CA GLN A 158 4.22 -24.79 9.67
C GLN A 158 5.53 -25.35 9.09
N ASN A 159 5.76 -26.64 9.29
CA ASN A 159 7.02 -27.31 8.94
C ASN A 159 7.00 -27.85 7.50
N PHE A 160 6.75 -26.98 6.52
CA PHE A 160 6.81 -27.34 5.11
C PHE A 160 8.26 -27.33 4.60
N LEU A 161 8.57 -28.19 3.62
CA LEU A 161 9.85 -28.18 2.91
C LEU A 161 9.89 -27.05 1.87
N LEU A 162 9.96 -25.81 2.37
CA LEU A 162 10.07 -24.61 1.54
C LEU A 162 11.44 -24.56 0.83
N PRO A 163 11.57 -23.84 -0.31
CA PRO A 163 12.87 -23.59 -0.93
C PRO A 163 13.88 -22.93 0.01
N SER A 164 13.40 -22.11 0.94
CA SER A 164 14.17 -21.50 2.03
C SER A 164 13.24 -21.15 3.19
N ASN A 165 13.80 -21.06 4.40
CA ASN A 165 13.08 -20.62 5.60
C ASN A 165 12.78 -19.12 5.58
N ARG A 166 13.54 -18.32 4.82
CA ARG A 166 13.32 -16.88 4.77
C ARG A 166 12.14 -16.57 3.87
N VAL A 167 10.96 -16.40 4.47
CA VAL A 167 9.73 -16.04 3.77
C VAL A 167 9.66 -14.52 3.62
N LEU A 168 9.47 -14.07 2.38
CA LEU A 168 9.50 -12.65 2.01
C LEU A 168 8.14 -12.13 1.55
N SER A 169 7.32 -12.99 0.96
CA SER A 169 6.00 -12.63 0.45
C SER A 169 5.03 -13.78 0.58
N LEU A 170 3.76 -13.44 0.77
CA LEU A 170 2.66 -14.39 0.86
C LEU A 170 1.50 -13.85 0.04
N LEU A 171 0.80 -14.74 -0.68
CA LEU A 171 -0.39 -14.39 -1.44
C LEU A 171 -1.34 -15.59 -1.48
N ILE A 172 -2.62 -15.36 -1.20
CA ILE A 172 -3.67 -16.37 -1.43
C ILE A 172 -4.23 -16.15 -2.83
N ASP A 173 -4.19 -17.18 -3.67
CA ASP A 173 -4.74 -17.07 -5.02
C ASP A 173 -6.27 -17.22 -5.06
N GLN A 174 -6.87 -16.98 -6.23
CA GLN A 174 -8.33 -17.08 -6.42
C GLN A 174 -8.87 -18.50 -6.11
N ARG A 175 -8.03 -19.52 -6.30
CA ARG A 175 -8.36 -20.92 -6.00
C ARG A 175 -8.26 -21.21 -4.50
N GLY A 176 -7.59 -20.37 -3.73
CA GLY A 176 -7.42 -20.47 -2.28
C GLY A 176 -6.11 -21.13 -1.87
N TYR A 177 -5.19 -21.35 -2.80
CA TYR A 177 -3.86 -21.83 -2.47
C TYR A 177 -2.98 -20.67 -2.00
N LEU A 178 -2.07 -20.98 -1.09
CA LEU A 178 -1.08 -20.05 -0.59
C LEU A 178 0.19 -20.15 -1.44
N TRP A 179 0.52 -19.07 -2.11
CA TRP A 179 1.83 -18.83 -2.68
C TRP A 179 2.75 -18.25 -1.62
N VAL A 180 3.89 -18.90 -1.44
CA VAL A 180 4.94 -18.50 -0.51
C VAL A 180 6.17 -18.13 -1.32
N GLY A 181 6.53 -16.85 -1.29
CA GLY A 181 7.79 -16.36 -1.84
C GLY A 181 8.88 -16.38 -0.80
N THR A 182 10.01 -16.99 -1.15
CA THR A 182 11.21 -17.08 -0.32
C THR A 182 12.39 -16.47 -1.06
N ASP A 183 13.51 -16.27 -0.37
CA ASP A 183 14.76 -15.81 -0.98
C ASP A 183 15.39 -16.83 -1.95
N GLN A 184 14.88 -18.05 -2.01
CA GLN A 184 15.34 -19.14 -2.89
C GLN A 184 14.22 -19.74 -3.76
N GLY A 185 13.13 -19.00 -3.97
CA GLY A 185 12.09 -19.37 -4.94
C GLY A 185 10.67 -19.31 -4.39
N LEU A 186 9.79 -20.16 -4.93
CA LEU A 186 8.36 -20.21 -4.58
C LEU A 186 7.96 -21.58 -4.03
N ALA A 187 6.95 -21.58 -3.17
CA ALA A 187 6.19 -22.77 -2.81
C ALA A 187 4.69 -22.51 -2.99
N LEU A 188 3.95 -23.55 -3.36
CA LEU A 188 2.49 -23.55 -3.42
C LEU A 188 1.95 -24.50 -2.36
N ILE A 189 1.11 -24.01 -1.46
CA ILE A 189 0.54 -24.78 -0.35
C ILE A 189 -0.97 -24.78 -0.47
N SER A 190 -1.60 -25.91 -0.15
CA SER A 190 -3.04 -25.99 0.10
C SER A 190 -3.31 -25.76 1.59
N PRO A 191 -3.88 -24.61 1.99
CA PRO A 191 -4.18 -24.32 3.40
C PRO A 191 -5.15 -25.31 4.04
N ASP A 192 -6.10 -25.82 3.24
CA ASP A 192 -7.19 -26.68 3.71
C ASP A 192 -6.73 -28.12 3.88
N GLN A 193 -5.86 -28.60 2.99
CA GLN A 193 -5.28 -29.93 3.08
C GLN A 193 -4.04 -29.96 3.98
N GLY A 194 -3.43 -28.81 4.27
CA GLY A 194 -2.15 -28.73 4.98
C GLY A 194 -1.01 -29.38 4.18
N LEU A 195 -1.03 -29.26 2.85
CA LEU A 195 -0.09 -29.91 1.95
C LEU A 195 0.75 -28.90 1.17
N LEU A 196 2.04 -29.19 1.05
CA LEU A 196 2.92 -28.57 0.06
C LEU A 196 2.64 -29.21 -1.30
N MET A 197 2.11 -28.43 -2.24
CA MET A 197 1.72 -28.90 -3.57
C MET A 197 2.92 -28.98 -4.51
N THR A 198 3.78 -27.97 -4.49
CA THR A 198 4.98 -27.91 -5.33
C THR A 198 5.91 -26.78 -4.89
N THR A 199 7.15 -26.80 -5.41
CA THR A 199 8.16 -25.75 -5.22
C THR A 199 8.83 -25.39 -6.54
N LEU A 200 9.13 -24.11 -6.74
CA LEU A 200 9.94 -23.60 -7.85
C LEU A 200 11.23 -23.02 -7.28
N LYS A 201 12.29 -23.84 -7.19
CA LYS A 201 13.60 -23.42 -6.66
C LYS A 201 14.40 -22.57 -7.64
N ASN A 202 14.24 -22.82 -8.94
CA ASN A 202 14.97 -22.12 -9.99
C ASN A 202 14.16 -20.94 -10.52
N LEU A 203 13.68 -20.08 -9.63
CA LEU A 203 12.96 -18.87 -10.02
C LEU A 203 13.97 -17.89 -10.67
N PRO A 204 13.71 -17.39 -11.88
CA PRO A 204 14.61 -16.42 -12.51
C PRO A 204 14.78 -15.14 -11.68
N GLY A 205 15.98 -14.57 -11.73
CA GLY A 205 16.30 -13.27 -11.12
C GLY A 205 16.27 -13.22 -9.59
N VAL A 206 16.28 -14.38 -8.92
CA VAL A 206 16.48 -14.65 -7.48
C VAL A 206 15.56 -13.90 -6.52
N SER A 207 15.06 -14.62 -5.51
CA SER A 207 14.15 -14.12 -4.46
C SER A 207 12.76 -13.71 -4.93
N ALA A 208 11.71 -14.25 -4.31
CA ALA A 208 10.34 -13.83 -4.56
C ALA A 208 9.93 -12.75 -3.55
N ASN A 209 10.31 -11.50 -3.85
CA ASN A 209 10.15 -10.36 -2.94
C ASN A 209 8.71 -9.84 -2.89
N ALA A 210 8.03 -9.84 -4.03
CA ALA A 210 6.67 -9.34 -4.16
C ALA A 210 5.83 -10.28 -5.00
N LEU A 211 4.55 -10.42 -4.65
CA LEU A 211 3.59 -11.25 -5.36
C LEU A 211 2.35 -10.44 -5.68
N SER A 212 1.81 -10.60 -6.88
CA SER A 212 0.52 -10.05 -7.26
C SER A 212 -0.16 -10.98 -8.26
N LEU A 213 -1.49 -10.93 -8.34
CA LEU A 213 -2.23 -11.62 -9.38
C LEU A 213 -2.63 -10.63 -10.47
N ASP A 214 -2.55 -11.06 -11.72
CA ASP A 214 -3.22 -10.34 -12.80
C ASP A 214 -4.71 -10.68 -12.89
N ALA A 215 -5.41 -9.99 -13.80
CA ALA A 215 -6.84 -10.17 -14.03
C ALA A 215 -7.21 -11.59 -14.50
N ASP A 216 -6.27 -12.31 -15.11
CA ASP A 216 -6.46 -13.69 -15.57
C ASP A 216 -6.09 -14.71 -14.48
N GLY A 217 -5.76 -14.24 -13.27
CA GLY A 217 -5.40 -15.08 -12.13
C GLY A 217 -4.02 -15.71 -12.24
N GLN A 218 -3.14 -15.21 -13.10
CA GLN A 218 -1.74 -15.62 -13.15
C GLN A 218 -0.92 -14.85 -12.13
N LEU A 219 0.12 -15.50 -11.62
CA LEU A 219 0.97 -14.95 -10.58
C LEU A 219 2.10 -14.13 -11.21
N TRP A 220 2.24 -12.90 -10.77
CA TRP A 220 3.39 -12.05 -11.04
C TRP A 220 4.30 -12.01 -9.82
N VAL A 221 5.60 -12.17 -10.06
CA VAL A 221 6.61 -12.35 -9.02
C VAL A 221 7.72 -11.34 -9.28
N GLY A 222 7.85 -10.38 -8.36
CA GLY A 222 8.92 -9.41 -8.35
C GLY A 222 10.16 -10.03 -7.71
N THR A 223 11.27 -10.03 -8.44
CA THR A 223 12.54 -10.61 -7.98
C THR A 223 13.62 -9.53 -7.89
N LEU A 224 14.84 -9.92 -7.52
CA LEU A 224 15.98 -9.00 -7.44
C LEU A 224 16.38 -8.44 -8.82
N GLU A 225 16.25 -9.25 -9.88
CA GLU A 225 16.75 -8.91 -11.21
C GLU A 225 15.68 -8.99 -12.31
N SER A 226 14.51 -9.55 -12.00
CA SER A 226 13.49 -9.85 -13.00
C SER A 226 12.06 -9.70 -12.47
N LEU A 227 11.14 -9.63 -13.41
CA LEU A 227 9.71 -9.76 -13.16
C LEU A 227 9.22 -11.02 -13.87
N VAL A 228 8.76 -12.00 -13.10
CA VAL A 228 8.42 -13.34 -13.59
C VAL A 228 6.91 -13.55 -13.54
N GLN A 229 6.33 -14.04 -14.62
CA GLN A 229 4.94 -14.49 -14.65
C GLN A 229 4.90 -16.02 -14.52
N VAL A 230 4.10 -16.52 -13.59
CA VAL A 230 3.95 -17.94 -13.26
C VAL A 230 2.50 -18.35 -13.44
N ASN A 231 2.30 -19.47 -14.12
CA ASN A 231 0.99 -20.07 -14.28
C ASN A 231 0.49 -20.62 -12.94
N THR A 232 -0.66 -20.16 -12.44
CA THR A 232 -1.15 -20.59 -11.12
C THR A 232 -1.71 -22.01 -11.10
N ALA A 233 -2.12 -22.56 -12.26
CA ALA A 233 -2.63 -23.92 -12.36
C ALA A 233 -1.50 -24.96 -12.38
N SER A 234 -0.46 -24.72 -13.19
CA SER A 234 0.66 -25.67 -13.37
C SER A 234 1.89 -25.34 -12.54
N ALA A 235 1.95 -24.15 -11.91
CA ALA A 235 3.12 -23.64 -11.20
C ALA A 235 4.39 -23.64 -12.07
N ARG A 236 4.27 -23.13 -13.30
CA ARG A 236 5.38 -23.04 -14.26
C ARG A 236 5.58 -21.60 -14.69
N VAL A 237 6.83 -21.20 -14.90
CA VAL A 237 7.15 -19.90 -15.48
C VAL A 237 6.57 -19.82 -16.90
N MET A 238 5.82 -18.76 -17.16
CA MET A 238 5.21 -18.46 -18.46
C MET A 238 6.05 -17.44 -19.22
N ASN A 239 6.40 -16.34 -18.55
CA ASN A 239 7.13 -15.22 -19.13
C ASN A 239 8.11 -14.65 -18.10
N GLN A 240 9.11 -13.95 -18.61
CA GLN A 240 10.10 -13.25 -17.79
C GLN A 240 10.45 -11.94 -18.48
N ILE A 241 10.51 -10.88 -17.68
CA ILE A 241 11.11 -9.61 -18.06
C ILE A 241 12.41 -9.49 -17.28
N SER A 242 13.53 -9.57 -17.98
CA SER A 242 14.87 -9.39 -17.41
C SER A 242 15.31 -7.94 -17.53
N ASN A 243 16.41 -7.57 -16.84
CA ASN A 243 17.01 -6.25 -16.91
C ASN A 243 16.03 -5.14 -16.52
N ILE A 244 15.32 -5.35 -15.42
CA ILE A 244 14.32 -4.43 -14.89
C ILE A 244 15.00 -3.08 -14.55
N PRO A 245 14.52 -1.94 -15.10
CA PRO A 245 15.03 -0.62 -14.74
C PRO A 245 14.81 -0.34 -13.24
N GLY A 246 15.87 0.11 -12.56
CA GLY A 246 15.87 0.29 -11.10
C GLY A 246 16.07 -1.01 -10.30
N GLY A 247 16.36 -2.12 -10.98
CA GLY A 247 16.79 -3.38 -10.38
C GLY A 247 15.68 -4.11 -9.62
N VAL A 248 15.82 -4.14 -8.30
CA VAL A 248 15.00 -4.99 -7.42
C VAL A 248 13.55 -4.56 -7.44
N VAL A 249 12.64 -5.48 -7.77
CA VAL A 249 11.20 -5.27 -7.62
C VAL A 249 10.81 -5.54 -6.17
N GLN A 250 10.37 -4.49 -5.47
CA GLN A 250 10.01 -4.55 -4.05
C GLN A 250 8.50 -4.61 -3.80
N ALA A 251 7.71 -4.09 -4.74
CA ALA A 251 6.26 -4.05 -4.62
C ALA A 251 5.61 -4.31 -5.98
N LEU A 252 4.48 -5.01 -5.95
CA LEU A 252 3.65 -5.26 -7.11
C LEU A 252 2.20 -4.96 -6.78
N THR A 253 1.51 -4.28 -7.68
CA THR A 253 0.06 -4.07 -7.57
C THR A 253 -0.61 -4.00 -8.94
N LEU A 254 -1.83 -4.50 -9.05
CA LEU A 254 -2.62 -4.44 -10.26
C LEU A 254 -3.55 -3.22 -10.18
N ASP A 255 -3.58 -2.40 -11.23
CA ASP A 255 -4.57 -1.32 -11.33
C ASP A 255 -5.93 -1.80 -11.87
N SER A 256 -6.93 -0.93 -11.79
CA SER A 256 -8.28 -1.22 -12.27
C SER A 256 -8.38 -1.41 -13.79
N ARG A 257 -7.35 -1.03 -14.56
CA ARG A 257 -7.27 -1.22 -16.01
C ARG A 257 -6.58 -2.53 -16.39
N GLY A 258 -6.05 -3.27 -15.41
CA GLY A 258 -5.33 -4.53 -15.60
C GLY A 258 -3.84 -4.35 -15.92
N SER A 259 -3.29 -3.15 -15.77
CA SER A 259 -1.85 -2.92 -15.80
C SER A 259 -1.24 -3.28 -14.45
N LEU A 260 -0.10 -3.96 -14.49
CA LEU A 260 0.68 -4.27 -13.30
C LEU A 260 1.68 -3.14 -13.06
N TRP A 261 1.69 -2.61 -11.86
CA TRP A 261 2.65 -1.61 -11.40
C TRP A 261 3.71 -2.29 -10.55
N ALA A 262 4.97 -2.09 -10.92
CA ALA A 262 6.12 -2.64 -10.22
C ALA A 262 6.98 -1.52 -9.64
N GLY A 263 7.02 -1.43 -8.31
CA GLY A 263 7.90 -0.52 -7.59
C GLY A 263 9.30 -1.12 -7.51
N THR A 264 10.28 -0.38 -8.02
CA THR A 264 11.70 -0.70 -7.96
C THR A 264 12.42 0.25 -7.03
N LEU A 265 13.71 0.02 -6.77
CA LEU A 265 14.50 0.93 -5.91
C LEU A 265 14.58 2.35 -6.48
N ASP A 266 14.66 2.46 -7.80
CA ASP A 266 14.92 3.74 -8.49
C ASP A 266 13.70 4.28 -9.25
N GLY A 267 12.52 3.66 -9.11
CA GLY A 267 11.32 4.17 -9.79
C GLY A 267 10.12 3.22 -9.78
N LEU A 268 9.17 3.51 -10.66
CA LEU A 268 7.92 2.78 -10.80
C LEU A 268 7.71 2.40 -12.26
N LEU A 269 7.45 1.12 -12.51
CA LEU A 269 7.22 0.58 -13.85
C LEU A 269 5.76 0.22 -14.06
N GLU A 270 5.18 0.61 -15.18
CA GLU A 270 3.89 0.13 -15.65
C GLU A 270 4.13 -1.01 -16.65
N VAL A 271 3.56 -2.18 -16.37
CA VAL A 271 3.74 -3.41 -17.13
C VAL A 271 2.38 -3.87 -17.65
N LYS A 272 2.31 -4.11 -18.96
CA LYS A 272 1.12 -4.67 -19.59
C LYS A 272 1.11 -6.18 -19.42
N THR A 273 0.22 -6.67 -18.57
CA THR A 273 0.11 -8.09 -18.16
C THR A 273 -0.07 -9.04 -19.34
N ARG A 274 -0.93 -8.71 -20.30
CA ARG A 274 -1.23 -9.58 -21.47
C ARG A 274 -0.05 -9.81 -22.40
N SER A 275 0.85 -8.84 -22.54
CA SER A 275 2.00 -8.93 -23.43
C SER A 275 3.31 -9.14 -22.68
N ALA A 276 3.29 -9.12 -21.34
CA ALA A 276 4.48 -9.15 -20.49
C ALA A 276 5.55 -8.14 -20.93
N GLN A 277 5.14 -6.88 -21.15
CA GLN A 277 6.04 -5.82 -21.59
C GLN A 277 5.93 -4.59 -20.69
N ILE A 278 7.07 -3.95 -20.44
CA ILE A 278 7.13 -2.64 -19.78
C ILE A 278 6.55 -1.62 -20.75
N GLN A 279 5.47 -0.98 -20.32
CA GLN A 279 4.79 0.07 -21.07
C GLN A 279 5.38 1.44 -20.76
N ARG A 280 5.76 1.68 -19.51
CA ARG A 280 6.29 2.97 -19.05
C ARG A 280 7.21 2.80 -17.85
N SER A 281 8.24 3.65 -17.78
CA SER A 281 8.98 3.92 -16.55
C SER A 281 8.62 5.31 -16.02
N VAL A 282 8.38 5.42 -14.73
CA VAL A 282 8.14 6.65 -13.99
C VAL A 282 9.25 6.78 -12.97
N THR A 283 10.20 7.66 -13.26
CA THR A 283 11.32 8.07 -12.39
C THR A 283 11.07 9.46 -11.86
#